data_AF-A0A9W8ZTI7-F1
#
_entry.id   AF-A0A9W8ZTI7-F1
#
_cell.length_a   1.000
_cell.length_b   1.000
_cell.length_c   1.000
_cell.angle_alpha   90.00
_cell.angle_beta   90.00
_cell.angle_gamma   90.00
#
_symmetry.space_group_name_H-M   'P 1'
#
loop_
_entity.id
_entity.type
_entity.pdbx_description
1 polymer ?
#
loop_
_entity_poly.entity_id
_entity_poly.type
_entity_poly.pdbx_seq_one_letter_code
_entity_poly.pdbx_strand_id
1 'polypeptide(L)'
;ECTVLMWCNSLLNHSLAYIQLVHASSPCPLPIYNLSFVAAALASGSGVTAKPVVYIIKDRIPGDWQKYIVNSTAIPLISKDDPEYYRALFMSFIQHVQFEKTDGLAFISDWQGVGNLLSDLQLMTHPLKLAAMHEALSTESALNLYGDGNLPAAFMRFPEEHICNEYCTWAGLP
;
A
#
# COMPACT_ATOMS: atom_id res chain seq x y z
N GLU A 1 12.36 2.78 2.03
CA GLU A 1 11.92 2.05 3.24
C GLU A 1 11.28 2.86 4.36
N CYS A 2 11.98 3.49 5.33
CA CYS A 2 11.27 4.16 6.46
C CYS A 2 10.29 5.26 5.99
N THR A 3 10.70 6.04 4.99
CA THR A 3 9.84 7.05 4.35
C THR A 3 8.65 6.41 3.62
N VAL A 4 8.84 5.23 3.01
CA VAL A 4 7.77 4.48 2.34
C VAL A 4 6.70 4.10 3.36
N LEU A 5 7.12 3.51 4.48
CA LEU A 5 6.22 3.14 5.57
C LEU A 5 5.45 4.36 6.12
N MET A 6 6.12 5.49 6.30
CA MET A 6 5.50 6.74 6.76
C MET A 6 4.39 7.19 5.80
N TRP A 7 4.67 7.23 4.49
CA TRP A 7 3.68 7.64 3.49
C TRP A 7 2.55 6.63 3.32
N CYS A 8 2.87 5.33 3.32
CA CYS A 8 1.87 4.27 3.35
C CYS A 8 0.95 4.45 4.55
N ASN A 9 1.49 4.67 5.76
CA ASN A 9 0.68 4.84 6.97
C ASN A 9 -0.24 6.06 6.86
N SER A 10 0.25 7.18 6.33
CA SER A 10 -0.57 8.38 6.05
C SER A 10 -1.71 8.07 5.08
N LEU A 11 -1.39 7.40 3.98
CA LEU A 11 -2.35 7.07 2.92
C LEU A 11 -3.39 6.03 3.39
N LEU A 12 -2.98 5.04 4.20
CA LEU A 12 -3.90 4.10 4.85
C LEU A 12 -4.85 4.82 5.79
N ASN A 13 -4.35 5.70 6.66
CA ASN A 13 -5.18 6.45 7.60
C ASN A 13 -6.22 7.32 6.88
N HIS A 14 -5.80 7.97 5.78
CA HIS A 14 -6.72 8.71 4.92
C HIS A 14 -7.82 7.80 4.34
N SER A 15 -7.46 6.63 3.80
CA SER A 15 -8.41 5.66 3.26
C SER A 15 -9.38 5.14 4.32
N LEU A 16 -8.88 4.77 5.51
CA LEU A 16 -9.72 4.26 6.60
C LEU A 16 -10.70 5.33 7.10
N ALA A 17 -10.27 6.59 7.20
CA ALA A 17 -11.16 7.70 7.54
C ALA A 17 -12.28 7.88 6.49
N TYR A 18 -11.95 7.82 5.19
CA TYR A 18 -12.95 7.82 4.13
C TYR A 18 -13.93 6.64 4.24
N ILE A 19 -13.42 5.42 4.44
CA ILE A 19 -14.24 4.20 4.58
C ILE A 19 -15.20 4.33 5.77
N GLN A 20 -14.75 4.88 6.90
CA GLN A 20 -15.61 5.13 8.06
C GLN A 20 -16.75 6.11 7.74
N LEU A 21 -16.48 7.16 6.97
CA LEU A 21 -17.51 8.13 6.54
C LEU A 21 -18.57 7.47 5.64
N VAL A 22 -18.13 6.66 4.68
CA VAL A 22 -19.04 5.88 3.81
C VAL A 22 -19.85 4.89 4.64
N HIS A 23 -19.21 4.15 5.56
CA HIS A 23 -19.86 3.19 6.46
C HIS A 23 -20.91 3.82 7.38
N ALA A 24 -20.65 5.02 7.90
CA ALA A 24 -21.61 5.74 8.72
C ALA A 24 -22.86 6.15 7.92
N SER A 25 -22.72 6.38 6.61
CA SER A 25 -23.82 6.81 5.73
C SER A 25 -24.57 5.62 5.12
N SER A 26 -23.86 4.53 4.82
CA SER A 26 -24.37 3.29 4.25
C SER A 26 -23.56 2.12 4.82
N PRO A 27 -24.07 1.39 5.81
CA PRO A 27 -23.31 0.31 6.45
C PRO A 27 -22.80 -0.73 5.43
N CYS A 28 -21.53 -1.08 5.56
CA CYS A 28 -20.88 -2.09 4.72
C CYS A 28 -21.44 -3.47 5.08
N PRO A 29 -21.91 -4.26 4.10
CA PRO A 29 -22.40 -5.61 4.36
C PRO A 29 -21.28 -6.63 4.62
N LEU A 30 -20.01 -6.24 4.43
CA LEU A 30 -18.83 -7.07 4.56
C LEU A 30 -17.97 -6.67 5.78
N PRO A 31 -17.07 -7.56 6.26
CA PRO A 31 -16.16 -7.22 7.34
C PRO A 31 -15.26 -6.02 7.00
N ILE A 32 -15.21 -5.02 7.89
CA ILE A 32 -14.24 -3.93 7.80
C ILE A 32 -13.04 -4.28 8.68
N TYR A 33 -11.85 -4.24 8.09
CA TYR A 33 -10.62 -4.60 8.79
C TYR A 33 -9.88 -3.37 9.29
N ASN A 34 -9.51 -3.38 10.57
CA ASN A 34 -8.64 -2.36 11.15
C ASN A 34 -7.18 -2.69 10.83
N LEU A 35 -6.78 -2.44 9.58
CA LEU A 35 -5.41 -2.65 9.14
C LEU A 35 -4.46 -1.64 9.80
N SER A 36 -3.24 -2.08 10.07
CA SER A 36 -2.18 -1.25 10.67
C SER A 36 -0.82 -1.73 10.23
N PHE A 37 0.18 -0.86 10.33
CA PHE A 37 1.56 -1.19 9.97
C PHE A 37 2.45 -1.25 11.19
N VAL A 38 3.45 -2.13 11.16
CA VAL A 38 4.47 -2.21 12.22
C VAL A 38 5.17 -0.87 12.39
N ALA A 39 5.60 -0.56 13.62
CA ALA A 39 6.53 0.54 13.80
C ALA A 39 7.87 0.20 13.15
N ALA A 40 8.54 1.21 12.59
CA ALA A 40 9.91 1.08 12.11
C ALA A 40 10.77 2.25 12.57
N ALA A 41 12.05 1.97 12.79
CA ALA A 41 13.05 2.95 13.17
C ALA A 41 14.32 2.78 12.33
N LEU A 42 15.01 3.89 12.09
CA LEU A 42 16.36 3.89 11.55
C LEU A 42 17.34 3.70 12.72
N ALA A 43 18.20 2.69 12.64
CA ALA A 43 19.29 2.50 13.58
C ALA A 43 20.62 2.65 12.86
N SER A 44 21.56 3.39 13.45
CA SER A 44 22.92 3.49 12.96
C SER A 44 23.89 2.93 14.00
N GLY A 45 24.84 2.12 13.52
CA GLY A 45 25.91 1.58 14.33
C GLY A 45 27.25 2.13 13.87
N SER A 46 28.12 2.45 14.82
CA SER A 46 29.54 2.67 14.55
C SER A 46 30.17 1.32 14.24
N GLY A 47 30.42 1.03 12.96
CA GLY A 47 31.13 -0.18 12.55
C GLY A 47 32.59 -0.18 13.01
N VAL A 48 33.23 -1.35 12.97
CA VAL A 48 34.71 -1.48 13.12
C VAL A 48 35.44 -0.81 11.94
N THR A 49 34.74 -0.56 10.82
CA THR A 49 35.22 0.17 9.65
C THR A 49 34.69 1.61 9.64
N ALA A 50 35.40 2.52 8.97
CA ALA A 50 35.15 3.97 8.97
C ALA A 50 33.79 4.43 8.38
N LYS A 51 32.91 3.52 7.94
CA LYS A 51 31.58 3.85 7.42
C LYS A 51 30.49 3.37 8.39
N PRO A 52 29.53 4.24 8.77
CA PRO A 52 28.40 3.82 9.60
C PRO A 52 27.57 2.77 8.87
N VAL A 53 27.17 1.72 9.59
CA VAL A 53 26.19 0.76 9.08
C VAL A 53 24.81 1.24 9.52
N VAL A 54 23.87 1.28 8.58
CA VAL A 54 22.51 1.75 8.81
C VAL A 54 21.56 0.57 8.62
N TYR A 55 20.67 0.39 9.60
CA TYR A 55 19.66 -0.66 9.64
C TYR A 55 18.28 -0.04 9.75
N ILE A 56 17.29 -0.80 9.29
CA ILE A 56 15.89 -0.54 9.58
C ILE A 56 15.44 -1.64 10.53
N ILE A 57 14.97 -1.22 11.69
CA ILE A 57 14.43 -2.12 12.71
C ILE A 57 12.92 -1.98 12.67
N LYS A 58 12.21 -3.10 12.69
CA LYS A 58 10.74 -3.16 12.71
C LYS A 58 10.27 -4.04 13.84
N ASP A 59 9.06 -3.82 14.31
CA ASP A 59 8.44 -4.74 15.26
C ASP A 59 8.31 -6.13 14.65
N ARG A 60 8.63 -7.16 15.44
CA ARG A 60 8.46 -8.55 15.02
C ARG A 60 6.97 -8.88 14.98
N ILE A 61 6.49 -9.31 13.82
CA ILE A 61 5.14 -9.86 13.66
C ILE A 61 5.16 -11.37 13.98
N PRO A 62 4.48 -11.84 15.04
CA PRO A 62 4.33 -13.27 15.29
C PRO A 62 3.24 -13.87 14.38
N GLY A 63 3.44 -15.12 13.96
CA GLY A 63 2.48 -15.87 13.15
C GLY A 63 3.01 -16.19 11.75
N ASP A 64 2.13 -16.75 10.93
CA ASP A 64 2.45 -17.18 9.58
C ASP A 64 2.32 -15.99 8.62
N TRP A 65 3.46 -15.58 8.07
CA TRP A 65 3.53 -14.46 7.14
C TRP A 65 2.79 -14.78 5.85
N GLN A 66 1.85 -13.91 5.49
CA GLN A 66 1.05 -14.00 4.29
C GLN A 66 1.32 -12.82 3.38
N LYS A 67 1.48 -13.10 2.08
CA LYS A 67 1.46 -12.09 1.03
C LYS A 67 0.08 -12.08 0.38
N TYR A 68 -0.61 -10.95 0.44
CA TYR A 68 -1.99 -10.80 -0.03
C TYR A 68 -2.03 -10.28 -1.47
N ILE A 69 -1.16 -9.33 -1.80
CA ILE A 69 -1.04 -8.69 -3.13
C ILE A 69 0.44 -8.41 -3.37
N VAL A 70 0.93 -8.59 -4.59
CA VAL A 70 2.32 -8.27 -4.98
C VAL A 70 2.39 -6.91 -5.66
N ASN A 71 3.51 -6.19 -5.57
CA ASN A 71 3.68 -4.90 -6.25
C ASN A 71 3.64 -4.95 -7.80
N SER A 72 3.71 -6.14 -8.40
CA SER A 72 3.68 -6.30 -9.86
C SER A 72 2.28 -6.44 -10.47
N THR A 73 1.24 -6.60 -9.65
CA THR A 73 -0.16 -6.71 -10.12
C THR A 73 -1.17 -6.19 -9.09
N ALA A 74 -2.34 -5.75 -9.53
CA ALA A 74 -3.45 -5.35 -8.66
C ALA A 74 -4.31 -6.52 -8.13
N ILE A 75 -4.01 -7.76 -8.57
CA ILE A 75 -4.83 -8.94 -8.32
C ILE A 75 -4.43 -9.60 -6.98
N PRO A 76 -5.40 -9.85 -6.07
CA PRO A 76 -5.16 -10.61 -4.85
C PRO A 76 -4.68 -12.05 -5.11
N LEU A 77 -3.72 -12.50 -4.30
CA LEU A 77 -3.17 -13.86 -4.34
C LEU A 77 -4.02 -14.88 -3.57
N ILE A 78 -4.94 -14.41 -2.73
CA ILE A 78 -5.69 -15.26 -1.81
C ILE A 78 -6.89 -15.89 -2.53
N SER A 79 -7.04 -17.21 -2.39
CA SER A 79 -8.14 -17.96 -3.01
C SER A 79 -9.47 -17.72 -2.30
N LYS A 80 -10.60 -17.89 -2.99
CA LYS A 80 -11.95 -17.67 -2.43
C LYS A 80 -12.28 -18.53 -1.20
N ASP A 81 -11.68 -19.72 -1.12
CA ASP A 81 -11.92 -20.68 -0.04
C ASP A 81 -11.04 -20.41 1.19
N ASP A 82 -10.12 -19.45 1.09
CA ASP A 82 -9.22 -19.07 2.18
C ASP A 82 -9.92 -18.08 3.13
N PRO A 83 -9.83 -18.27 4.47
CA PRO A 83 -10.38 -17.35 5.45
C PRO A 83 -9.90 -15.88 5.30
N GLU A 84 -8.73 -15.67 4.72
CA GLU A 84 -8.12 -14.36 4.51
C GLU A 84 -8.60 -13.67 3.20
N TYR A 85 -9.44 -14.34 2.41
CA TYR A 85 -9.92 -13.83 1.11
C TYR A 85 -10.55 -12.45 1.21
N TYR A 86 -11.50 -12.26 2.13
CA TYR A 86 -12.16 -10.96 2.31
C TYR A 86 -11.20 -9.87 2.78
N ARG A 87 -10.14 -10.23 3.51
CA ARG A 87 -9.09 -9.27 3.90
C ARG A 87 -8.28 -8.84 2.68
N ALA A 88 -7.94 -9.77 1.79
CA ALA A 88 -7.26 -9.46 0.54
C ALA A 88 -8.13 -8.59 -0.38
N LEU A 89 -9.44 -8.86 -0.46
CA LEU A 89 -10.38 -8.00 -1.19
C LEU A 89 -10.47 -6.60 -0.58
N PHE A 90 -10.49 -6.50 0.75
CA PHE A 90 -10.49 -5.21 1.43
C PHE A 90 -9.21 -4.41 1.18
N MET A 91 -8.05 -5.07 1.15
CA MET A 91 -6.78 -4.44 0.76
C MET A 91 -6.82 -3.95 -0.69
N SER A 92 -7.33 -4.76 -1.63
CA SER A 92 -7.49 -4.37 -3.03
C SER A 92 -8.44 -3.17 -3.19
N PHE A 93 -9.53 -3.15 -2.43
CA PHE A 93 -10.45 -2.02 -2.34
C PHE A 93 -9.76 -0.76 -1.82
N ILE A 94 -8.91 -0.87 -0.79
CA ILE A 94 -8.12 0.26 -0.31
C ILE A 94 -7.21 0.81 -1.42
N GLN A 95 -6.59 -0.03 -2.26
CA GLN A 95 -5.80 0.45 -3.40
C GLN A 95 -6.66 1.32 -4.34
N HIS A 96 -7.89 0.90 -4.61
CA HIS A 96 -8.82 1.64 -5.46
C HIS A 96 -9.25 2.97 -4.82
N VAL A 97 -9.61 2.96 -3.53
CA VAL A 97 -9.86 4.21 -2.79
C VAL A 97 -8.69 5.18 -2.92
N GLN A 98 -7.46 4.70 -2.75
CA GLN A 98 -6.26 5.53 -2.81
C GLN A 98 -6.02 6.08 -4.21
N PHE A 99 -6.17 5.23 -5.23
CA PHE A 99 -6.04 5.65 -6.61
C PHE A 99 -7.03 6.78 -6.92
N GLU A 100 -8.31 6.63 -6.57
CA GLU A 100 -9.33 7.64 -6.81
C GLU A 100 -9.13 8.91 -5.98
N LYS A 101 -8.85 8.79 -4.67
CA LYS A 101 -8.67 9.95 -3.78
C LYS A 101 -7.39 10.73 -4.04
N THR A 102 -6.46 10.16 -4.81
CA THR A 102 -5.23 10.83 -5.22
C THR A 102 -5.24 11.23 -6.69
N ASP A 103 -6.40 11.21 -7.38
CA ASP A 103 -6.52 11.51 -8.81
C ASP A 103 -5.56 10.68 -9.70
N GLY A 104 -5.40 9.41 -9.32
CA GLY A 104 -4.52 8.44 -9.96
C GLY A 104 -3.04 8.75 -9.78
N LEU A 105 -2.63 9.28 -8.62
CA LEU A 105 -1.23 9.59 -8.32
C LEU A 105 -0.54 8.52 -7.48
N ALA A 106 -1.24 7.87 -6.55
CA ALA A 106 -0.62 6.93 -5.62
C ALA A 106 -1.57 5.86 -5.06
N PHE A 107 -1.03 4.68 -4.79
CA PHE A 107 -1.69 3.64 -4.01
C PHE A 107 -0.67 2.72 -3.32
N ILE A 108 -1.07 2.06 -2.25
CA ILE A 108 -0.25 1.07 -1.54
C ILE A 108 -0.37 -0.27 -2.25
N SER A 109 0.74 -0.98 -2.43
CA SER A 109 0.79 -2.36 -2.89
C SER A 109 1.76 -3.18 -2.03
N ASP A 110 2.07 -4.39 -2.48
CA ASP A 110 2.88 -5.37 -1.74
C ASP A 110 2.31 -5.67 -0.34
N TRP A 111 0.99 -5.80 -0.25
CA TRP A 111 0.30 -6.06 1.01
C TRP A 111 0.76 -7.41 1.60
N GLN A 112 1.45 -7.37 2.73
CA GLN A 112 1.98 -8.56 3.40
C GLN A 112 2.15 -8.40 4.91
N GLY A 113 2.01 -9.49 5.65
CA GLY A 113 2.07 -9.51 7.11
C GLY A 113 1.23 -10.63 7.71
N VAL A 114 0.66 -10.39 8.88
CA VAL A 114 -0.20 -11.36 9.60
C VAL A 114 -1.51 -10.69 9.98
N GLY A 115 -2.60 -11.11 9.34
CA GLY A 115 -3.95 -10.58 9.59
C GLY A 115 -4.01 -9.06 9.40
N ASN A 116 -4.27 -8.33 10.48
CA ASN A 116 -4.40 -6.87 10.46
C ASN A 116 -3.07 -6.11 10.62
N LEU A 117 -1.96 -6.78 10.94
CA LEU A 117 -0.67 -6.15 11.15
C LEU A 117 0.26 -6.45 9.98
N LEU A 118 0.67 -5.40 9.28
CA LEU A 118 1.35 -5.52 7.98
C LEU A 118 2.72 -4.82 8.02
N SER A 119 3.58 -5.20 7.09
CA SER A 119 4.93 -4.67 6.93
C SER A 119 5.39 -4.80 5.48
N ASP A 120 6.58 -4.28 5.18
CA ASP A 120 7.26 -4.43 3.89
C ASP A 120 6.40 -4.05 2.67
N LEU A 121 5.58 -3.01 2.84
CA LEU A 121 4.70 -2.50 1.80
C LEU A 121 5.48 -1.75 0.72
N GLN A 122 4.82 -1.54 -0.41
CA GLN A 122 5.30 -0.64 -1.44
C GLN A 122 4.32 0.51 -1.66
N LEU A 123 4.84 1.74 -1.76
CA LEU A 123 4.07 2.85 -2.31
C LEU A 123 4.28 2.91 -3.81
N MET A 124 3.21 2.74 -4.57
CA MET A 124 3.19 2.83 -6.03
C MET A 124 2.79 4.25 -6.41
N THR A 125 3.53 4.90 -7.31
CA THR A 125 3.20 6.26 -7.74
C THR A 125 3.26 6.45 -9.24
N HIS A 126 2.47 7.41 -9.73
CA HIS A 126 2.45 7.72 -11.16
C HIS A 126 3.82 8.26 -11.63
N PRO A 127 4.47 7.60 -12.60
CA PRO A 127 5.85 7.94 -13.00
C PRO A 127 5.97 9.31 -13.70
N LEU A 128 5.00 9.67 -14.54
CA LEU A 128 5.05 10.90 -15.34
C LEU A 128 4.34 12.10 -14.71
N LYS A 129 3.15 11.92 -14.12
CA LYS A 129 2.39 13.02 -13.49
C LYS A 129 3.19 13.69 -12.38
N LEU A 130 3.88 12.92 -11.54
CA LEU A 130 4.67 13.51 -10.44
C LEU A 130 5.85 14.36 -10.93
N ALA A 131 6.58 13.89 -11.94
CA ALA A 131 7.66 14.68 -12.55
C ALA A 131 7.12 15.97 -13.20
N ALA A 132 5.98 15.88 -13.88
CA ALA A 132 5.34 17.04 -14.51
C ALA A 132 4.80 18.06 -13.49
N MET A 133 4.43 17.61 -12.29
CA MET A 133 3.90 18.47 -11.22
C MET A 133 5.01 19.14 -10.39
N HIS A 134 6.26 18.70 -10.50
CA HIS A 134 7.33 19.18 -9.63
C HIS A 134 8.62 19.44 -10.43
N GLU A 135 8.89 20.71 -10.73
CA GLU A 135 10.02 21.15 -11.56
C GLU A 135 11.39 20.63 -11.07
N ALA A 136 11.53 20.33 -9.78
CA ALA A 136 12.77 19.80 -9.20
C ALA A 136 12.89 18.26 -9.26
N LEU A 137 11.87 17.54 -9.72
CA LEU A 137 11.89 16.08 -9.80
C LEU A 137 12.17 15.64 -11.24
N SER A 138 13.36 15.10 -11.49
CA SER A 138 13.67 14.52 -12.80
C SER A 138 12.80 13.28 -13.05
N THR A 139 12.52 12.97 -14.32
CA THR A 139 11.79 11.75 -14.70
C THR A 139 12.46 10.50 -14.12
N GLU A 140 13.80 10.42 -14.14
CA GLU A 140 14.54 9.29 -13.55
C GLU A 140 14.29 9.17 -12.03
N SER A 141 14.28 10.29 -11.31
CA SER A 141 14.00 10.30 -9.88
C SER A 141 12.55 9.94 -9.57
N ALA A 142 11.61 10.33 -10.45
CA ALA A 142 10.19 10.00 -10.31
C ALA A 142 9.92 8.51 -10.53
N LEU A 143 10.66 7.86 -11.44
CA LEU A 143 10.55 6.42 -11.71
C LEU A 143 10.98 5.56 -10.51
N ASN A 144 11.93 6.03 -9.72
CA ASN A 144 12.46 5.32 -8.54
C ASN A 144 12.04 5.97 -7.22
N LEU A 145 11.04 6.86 -7.26
CA LEU A 145 10.51 7.49 -6.05
C LEU A 145 9.96 6.39 -5.13
N TYR A 146 10.28 6.44 -3.84
CA TYR A 146 9.86 5.41 -2.87
C TYR A 146 10.47 4.02 -3.09
N GLY A 147 11.64 3.95 -3.74
CA GLY A 147 12.46 2.74 -3.83
C GLY A 147 12.16 1.87 -5.04
N ASP A 148 12.99 0.85 -5.24
CA ASP A 148 13.02 0.01 -6.45
C ASP A 148 11.72 -0.79 -6.68
N GLY A 149 10.90 -0.95 -5.63
CA GLY A 149 9.60 -1.60 -5.75
C GLY A 149 8.52 -0.73 -6.40
N ASN A 150 8.74 0.56 -6.61
CA ASN A 150 7.80 1.43 -7.33
C ASN A 150 7.89 1.13 -8.83
N LEU A 151 7.08 0.18 -9.30
CA LEU A 151 7.15 -0.31 -10.68
C LEU A 151 6.25 0.53 -11.61
N PRO A 152 6.80 1.37 -12.51
CA PRO A 152 6.01 2.25 -13.38
C PRO A 152 5.01 1.47 -14.24
N ALA A 153 5.45 0.33 -14.78
CA ALA A 153 4.62 -0.51 -15.63
C ALA A 153 3.44 -1.13 -14.86
N ALA A 154 3.64 -1.54 -13.60
CA ALA A 154 2.56 -2.08 -12.77
C ALA A 154 1.58 -0.98 -12.35
N PHE A 155 2.08 0.21 -12.03
CA PHE A 155 1.22 1.37 -11.75
C PHE A 155 0.31 1.69 -12.95
N MET A 156 0.86 1.76 -14.16
CA MET A 156 0.09 2.10 -15.36
C MET A 156 -0.97 1.05 -15.72
N ARG A 157 -0.74 -0.22 -15.37
CA ARG A 157 -1.72 -1.30 -15.58
C ARG A 157 -2.79 -1.38 -14.49
N PHE A 158 -2.64 -0.65 -13.38
CA PHE A 158 -3.60 -0.71 -12.27
C PHE A 158 -5.06 -0.52 -12.70
N PRO A 159 -5.42 0.49 -13.52
CA PRO A 159 -6.83 0.67 -13.94
C PRO A 159 -7.38 -0.48 -14.80
N GLU A 160 -6.50 -1.23 -15.47
CA GLU A 160 -6.86 -2.36 -16.33
C GLU A 160 -6.88 -3.69 -15.55
N GLU A 161 -6.00 -3.84 -14.56
CA GLU A 161 -5.86 -5.06 -13.75
C GLU A 161 -6.74 -5.06 -12.49
N HIS A 162 -7.08 -3.90 -11.95
CA HIS A 162 -7.93 -3.83 -10.76
C HIS A 162 -9.32 -4.36 -11.09
N ILE A 163 -9.73 -5.41 -10.38
CA ILE A 163 -11.07 -5.97 -10.47
C ILE A 163 -11.88 -5.43 -9.30
N CYS A 164 -12.81 -4.52 -9.59
CA CYS A 164 -13.76 -4.02 -8.58
C CYS A 164 -14.46 -5.19 -7.90
N ASN A 165 -14.44 -5.17 -6.57
CA ASN A 165 -15.07 -6.17 -5.74
C ASN A 165 -16.26 -5.56 -4.97
N GLU A 166 -16.91 -6.37 -4.15
CA GLU A 166 -18.09 -6.02 -3.38
C GLU A 166 -17.90 -4.77 -2.49
N TYR A 167 -16.69 -4.52 -1.98
CA TYR A 167 -16.38 -3.28 -1.26
C TYR A 167 -16.34 -2.06 -2.18
N CYS A 168 -15.74 -2.17 -3.38
CA CYS A 168 -15.71 -1.09 -4.37
C CYS A 168 -17.13 -0.70 -4.80
N THR A 169 -17.97 -1.69 -5.09
CA THR A 169 -19.38 -1.49 -5.43
C THR A 169 -20.16 -0.84 -4.29
N TRP A 170 -19.98 -1.34 -3.06
CA TRP A 170 -20.64 -0.76 -1.89
C TRP A 170 -20.24 0.71 -1.66
N ALA A 171 -18.98 1.05 -1.87
CA ALA A 171 -18.48 2.42 -1.71
C ALA A 171 -18.80 3.36 -2.89
N GLY A 172 -19.37 2.83 -3.98
CA GLY A 172 -19.70 3.60 -5.18
C GLY A 172 -18.46 4.13 -5.92
N LEU A 173 -17.36 3.37 -5.92
CA LEU A 173 -16.18 3.69 -6.72
C LEU A 173 -16.44 3.41 -8.22
N PRO A 174 -15.83 4.20 -9.13
CA PRO A 174 -16.04 4.07 -10.57
C PRO A 174 -15.48 2.78 -11.18
#